data_AF-A0A1M3BNB6-F1
#
_entry.id   AF-A0A1M3BNB6-F1
#
_cell.length_a   1.000
_cell.length_b   1.000
_cell.length_c   1.000
_cell.angle_alpha   90.00
_cell.angle_beta   90.00
_cell.angle_gamma   90.00
#
_symmetry.space_group_name_H-M   'P 1'
#
loop_
_entity.id
_entity.type
_entity.pdbx_description
1 polymer ?
#
loop_
_entity_poly.entity_id
_entity_poly.type
_entity_poly.pdbx_seq_one_letter_code
_entity_poly.pdbx_strand_id
1 'polypeptide(L)'
;MLILIAGPYRSGTGDDPVKMTENLKRLEAPSYALFKAGHVPMIGEWVALPVWHAAGGETVGDALHEEIFYPTAHRLLELCEGVLRLPGDSKGADND
;
A
#
# COMPACT_ATOMS: atom_id res chain seq x y z
N MET A 1 -15.86 -5.74 7.79
CA MET A 1 -15.26 -4.46 7.40
C MET A 1 -14.10 -4.70 6.46
N LEU A 2 -14.00 -3.93 5.39
CA LEU A 2 -12.79 -3.80 4.58
C LEU A 2 -11.85 -2.82 5.30
N ILE A 3 -10.65 -3.27 5.68
CA ILE A 3 -9.68 -2.46 6.44
C ILE A 3 -8.42 -2.23 5.61
N LEU A 4 -8.13 -0.97 5.31
CA LEU A 4 -6.89 -0.58 4.64
C LEU A 4 -5.73 -0.60 5.65
N ILE A 5 -4.67 -1.34 5.36
CA ILE A 5 -3.43 -1.29 6.12
C ILE A 5 -2.51 -0.30 5.43
N ALA A 6 -2.24 0.82 6.09
CA ALA A 6 -1.41 1.90 5.58
C ALA A 6 -0.07 1.94 6.32
N GLY A 7 1.02 2.20 5.60
CA GLY A 7 2.35 2.30 6.21
C GLY A 7 3.48 2.63 5.22
N PRO A 8 4.75 2.56 5.66
CA PRO A 8 5.88 2.76 4.77
C PRO A 8 5.99 1.60 3.78
N TYR A 9 5.75 1.88 2.50
CA TYR A 9 6.12 0.99 1.39
C TYR A 9 7.42 1.46 0.73
N ARG A 10 7.37 2.64 0.11
CA ARG A 10 8.52 3.28 -0.58
C ARG A 10 9.39 4.15 0.34
N SER A 11 8.81 4.72 1.39
CA SER A 11 9.55 5.63 2.26
C SER A 11 10.69 4.91 3.00
N GLY A 12 11.87 5.53 3.05
CA GLY A 12 13.07 4.97 3.67
C GLY A 12 13.77 3.87 2.87
N THR A 13 13.29 3.50 1.67
CA THR A 13 13.93 2.46 0.85
C THR A 13 15.00 3.00 -0.09
N GLY A 14 14.86 4.25 -0.55
CA GLY A 14 15.69 4.79 -1.62
C GLY A 14 15.45 4.06 -2.95
N ASP A 15 14.21 3.60 -3.16
CA ASP A 15 13.76 2.83 -4.34
C ASP A 15 14.48 1.48 -4.51
N ASP A 16 15.10 0.98 -3.43
CA ASP A 16 15.67 -0.37 -3.36
C ASP A 16 14.55 -1.44 -3.35
N PRO A 17 14.48 -2.31 -4.38
CA PRO A 17 13.41 -3.31 -4.50
C PRO A 17 13.37 -4.32 -3.34
N VAL A 18 14.51 -4.62 -2.73
CA VAL A 18 14.59 -5.55 -1.59
C VAL A 18 13.95 -4.91 -0.37
N LYS A 19 14.30 -3.67 -0.07
CA LYS A 19 13.72 -2.92 1.06
C LYS A 19 12.22 -2.67 0.86
N MET A 20 11.78 -2.41 -0.37
CA MET A 20 10.36 -2.27 -0.69
C MET A 20 9.60 -3.60 -0.46
N THR A 21 10.21 -4.73 -0.83
CA THR A 21 9.65 -6.06 -0.55
C THR A 21 9.57 -6.33 0.95
N GLU A 22 10.59 -5.96 1.73
CA GLU A 22 10.57 -6.09 3.19
C GLU A 22 9.50 -5.21 3.84
N ASN A 23 9.33 -3.99 3.34
CA ASN A 23 8.28 -3.08 3.78
C ASN A 23 6.89 -3.64 3.47
N LEU A 24 6.68 -4.20 2.27
CA LEU A 24 5.42 -4.87 1.93
C LEU A 24 5.13 -6.02 2.90
N LYS A 25 6.11 -6.86 3.22
CA LYS A 25 5.94 -7.93 4.23
C LYS A 25 5.53 -7.40 5.61
N ARG A 26 6.02 -6.21 6.01
CA ARG A 26 5.60 -5.56 7.26
C ARG A 26 4.14 -5.11 7.20
N LEU A 27 3.68 -4.58 6.07
CA LEU A 27 2.27 -4.26 5.84
C LEU A 27 1.38 -5.51 5.87
N GLU A 28 1.89 -6.64 5.39
CA GLU A 28 1.13 -7.91 5.36
C GLU A 28 1.02 -8.60 6.73
N ALA A 29 1.95 -8.32 7.66
CA ALA A 29 2.02 -8.97 8.96
C ALA A 29 0.70 -8.97 9.78
N PRO A 30 -0.07 -7.86 9.89
CA PRO A 30 -1.35 -7.84 10.62
C PRO A 30 -2.52 -8.53 9.89
N SER A 31 -2.38 -8.90 8.62
CA SER A 31 -3.49 -9.39 7.79
C SER A 31 -4.21 -10.60 8.38
N TYR A 32 -3.48 -11.56 8.95
CA TYR A 32 -4.10 -12.74 9.56
C TYR A 32 -4.87 -12.39 10.84
N ALA A 33 -4.37 -11.46 11.65
CA ALA A 33 -5.07 -11.00 12.84
C ALA A 33 -6.38 -10.29 12.50
N LEU A 34 -6.37 -9.43 11.46
CA LEU A 34 -7.58 -8.78 10.94
C LEU A 34 -8.59 -9.80 10.40
N PHE A 35 -8.11 -10.79 9.64
CA PHE A 35 -8.95 -11.88 9.16
C PHE A 35 -9.60 -12.66 10.31
N LYS A 36 -8.83 -13.00 11.35
CA LYS A 36 -9.34 -13.67 12.56
C LYS A 36 -10.37 -12.83 13.34
N ALA A 37 -10.29 -11.50 13.23
CA ALA A 37 -11.27 -10.57 13.80
C ALA A 37 -12.54 -10.42 12.93
N GLY A 38 -12.65 -11.12 11.80
CA GLY A 38 -13.80 -11.03 10.88
C GLY A 38 -13.73 -9.84 9.93
N HIS A 39 -12.53 -9.32 9.67
CA HIS A 39 -12.30 -8.23 8.71
C HIS A 39 -11.60 -8.75 7.45
N VAL A 40 -11.74 -8.01 6.35
CA VAL A 40 -11.00 -8.26 5.11
C VAL A 40 -9.86 -7.24 5.04
N PRO A 41 -8.59 -7.66 5.17
CA PRO A 41 -7.46 -6.75 5.06
C PRO A 41 -7.26 -6.31 3.60
N MET A 42 -6.80 -5.08 3.42
CA MET A 42 -6.46 -4.50 2.12
C MET A 42 -5.16 -3.71 2.23
N ILE A 43 -4.32 -3.74 1.19
CA ILE A 43 -3.07 -3.00 1.10
C ILE A 43 -3.05 -2.30 -0.27
N GLY A 44 -2.68 -1.02 -0.33
CA GLY A 44 -2.69 -0.24 -1.57
C GLY A 44 -1.88 -0.90 -2.68
N GLU A 45 -0.69 -1.39 -2.35
CA GLU A 45 0.23 -2.05 -3.27
C GLU A 45 -0.32 -3.34 -3.88
N TRP A 46 -1.20 -4.07 -3.18
CA TRP A 46 -1.84 -5.27 -3.75
C TRP A 46 -2.71 -4.95 -4.97
N VAL A 47 -3.20 -3.72 -5.08
CA VAL A 47 -4.00 -3.24 -6.22
C VAL A 47 -3.14 -2.42 -7.17
N ALA A 48 -2.31 -1.52 -6.65
CA ALA A 48 -1.53 -0.60 -7.47
C ALA A 48 -0.46 -1.32 -8.30
N LEU A 49 0.25 -2.31 -7.74
CA LEU A 49 1.33 -3.01 -8.46
C LEU A 49 0.82 -3.78 -9.69
N PRO A 50 -0.23 -4.63 -9.59
CA PRO A 50 -0.75 -5.30 -10.78
C PRO A 50 -1.25 -4.33 -11.86
N VAL A 51 -1.89 -3.22 -11.46
CA VAL A 51 -2.38 -2.21 -12.41
C VAL A 51 -1.22 -1.50 -13.10
N TRP A 52 -0.19 -1.10 -12.35
CA TRP A 52 1.02 -0.48 -12.89
C TRP A 52 1.79 -1.39 -13.83
N HIS A 53 1.99 -2.66 -13.46
CA HIS A 53 2.63 -3.64 -14.33
C HIS A 53 1.82 -3.90 -15.60
N ALA A 54 0.49 -4.01 -15.51
CA ALA A 54 -0.37 -4.18 -16.68
C ALA A 54 -0.34 -2.96 -17.62
N ALA A 55 -0.07 -1.77 -17.09
CA ALA A 55 0.10 -0.54 -17.86
C ALA A 55 1.52 -0.37 -18.47
N GLY A 56 2.43 -1.32 -18.25
CA GLY A 56 3.81 -1.27 -18.75
C GLY A 56 4.76 -0.48 -17.85
N GLY A 57 4.47 -0.39 -16.56
CA GLY A 57 5.32 0.30 -15.59
C GLY A 57 6.69 -0.36 -15.37
N GLU A 58 7.76 0.46 -15.43
CA GLU A 58 9.15 0.01 -15.31
C GLU A 58 9.91 0.70 -14.17
N THR A 59 9.67 2.00 -13.94
CA THR A 59 10.43 2.81 -12.97
C THR A 59 9.56 3.29 -11.82
N VAL A 60 9.90 2.90 -10.59
CA VAL A 60 9.20 3.38 -9.39
C VAL A 60 9.35 4.89 -9.26
N GLY A 61 8.24 5.59 -9.00
CA GLY A 61 8.21 7.05 -8.86
C GLY A 61 8.25 7.83 -10.18
N ASP A 62 8.10 7.16 -11.33
CA ASP A 62 7.81 7.84 -12.61
C ASP A 62 6.37 8.35 -12.67
N ALA A 63 6.02 9.06 -13.75
CA ALA A 63 4.69 9.64 -13.93
C ALA A 63 3.58 8.59 -13.93
N LEU A 64 3.81 7.40 -14.51
CA LEU A 64 2.82 6.33 -14.56
C LEU A 64 2.61 5.71 -13.17
N HIS A 65 3.68 5.58 -12.39
CA HIS A 65 3.62 5.17 -11.00
C HIS A 65 2.80 6.17 -10.18
N GLU A 66 3.04 7.48 -10.30
CA GLU A 66 2.27 8.50 -9.59
C GLU A 66 0.79 8.54 -10.02
N GLU A 67 0.51 8.37 -11.31
CA GLU A 67 -0.84 8.29 -11.88
C GLU A 67 -1.65 7.12 -11.31
N ILE A 68 -0.99 6.04 -10.89
CA ILE A 68 -1.67 4.81 -10.45
C ILE A 68 -1.71 4.70 -8.93
N PHE A 69 -0.58 4.91 -8.24
CA PHE A 69 -0.47 4.59 -6.82
C PHE A 69 -1.32 5.51 -5.95
N TYR A 70 -1.20 6.84 -6.11
CA TYR A 70 -1.99 7.79 -5.31
C TYR A 70 -3.50 7.66 -5.58
N PRO A 71 -3.98 7.62 -6.83
CA PRO A 71 -5.40 7.41 -7.07
C PRO A 71 -5.92 6.05 -6.59
N THR A 72 -5.09 5.01 -6.59
CA THR A 72 -5.46 3.70 -6.01
C THR A 72 -5.67 3.82 -4.50
N ALA A 73 -4.74 4.45 -3.78
CA ALA A 73 -4.87 4.68 -2.33
C ALA A 73 -6.14 5.49 -2.01
N HIS A 74 -6.38 6.60 -2.71
CA HIS A 74 -7.58 7.41 -2.51
C HIS A 74 -8.89 6.65 -2.77
N ARG A 75 -8.96 5.86 -3.85
CA ARG A 75 -10.15 5.02 -4.13
C ARG A 75 -10.35 3.96 -3.04
N LEU A 76 -9.28 3.40 -2.49
CA LEU A 76 -9.38 2.45 -1.40
C LEU A 76 -9.85 3.11 -0.10
N LEU A 77 -9.43 4.34 0.20
CA LEU A 77 -9.92 5.09 1.36
C LEU A 77 -11.42 5.33 1.31
N GLU A 78 -11.98 5.57 0.12
CA GLU A 78 -13.43 5.73 -0.06
C GLU A 78 -14.21 4.42 0.12
N LEU A 79 -13.57 3.27 -0.13
CA LEU A 79 -14.19 1.94 -0.06
C LEU A 79 -13.99 1.23 1.28
N CYS A 80 -12.90 1.55 1.98
CA CYS A 80 -12.56 0.91 3.24
C CYS A 80 -13.35 1.52 4.39
N GLU A 81 -13.78 0.67 5.30
CA GLU A 81 -14.55 1.05 6.50
C GLU A 81 -13.63 1.47 7.66
N GLY A 82 -12.32 1.32 7.50
CA GLY A 82 -11.32 1.77 8.45
C GLY A 82 -9.89 1.65 7.94
N VAL A 83 -8.97 2.34 8.61
CA VAL A 83 -7.54 2.35 8.30
C VAL A 83 -6.74 1.88 9.51
N LEU A 84 -5.89 0.88 9.32
CA LEU A 84 -4.84 0.47 10.26
C LEU A 84 -3.51 1.09 9.81
N ARG A 85 -3.13 2.21 10.43
CA ARG A 85 -1.84 2.86 10.17
C ARG A 85 -0.74 2.21 11.02
N LEU A 86 0.19 1.51 10.37
CA LEU A 86 1.40 1.01 11.03
C LEU A 86 2.37 2.15 11.34
N PRO A 87 3.28 2.05 12.32
CA PRO A 87 4.23 3.11 12.61
C PRO A 87 5.29 3.29 11.51
N GLY A 88 5.92 4.47 11.45
CA GLY A 88 7.04 4.79 10.57
C GLY A 88 6.72 5.88 9.54
N ASP A 89 7.76 6.63 9.14
CA ASP A 89 7.65 7.76 8.22
C ASP A 89 7.13 7.30 6.86
N SER A 90 5.98 7.83 6.42
CA SER A 90 5.43 7.50 5.11
C SER A 90 4.54 8.61 4.59
N LYS A 91 5.06 9.41 3.66
CA LYS A 91 4.28 10.49 3.05
C LYS A 91 2.98 10.00 2.40
N GLY A 92 2.97 8.81 1.81
CA GLY A 92 1.74 8.22 1.25
C GLY A 92 0.73 7.98 2.37
N ALA A 93 1.10 7.13 3.32
CA ALA A 93 0.22 6.75 4.42
C ALA A 93 -0.07 7.85 5.45
N ASP A 94 0.59 9.01 5.38
CA ASP A 94 0.28 10.20 6.19
C ASP A 94 -0.73 11.13 5.50
N ASN A 95 -0.91 10.98 4.18
CA ASN A 95 -1.93 11.70 3.41
C ASN A 95 -3.18 10.83 3.14
N ASP A 96 -3.15 9.57 3.58
CA ASP A 96 -4.25 8.61 3.54
C ASP A 96 -5.05 8.62 4.87
#